data_AF-M0NMB0-F1
#
_entry.id   AF-M0NMB0-F1
#
_cell.length_a   1.000
_cell.length_b   1.000
_cell.length_c   1.000
_cell.angle_alpha   90.00
_cell.angle_beta   90.00
_cell.angle_gamma   90.00
#
_symmetry.space_group_name_H-M   'P 1'
#
loop_
_entity.id
_entity.type
_entity.pdbx_description
1 polymer ?
#
loop_
_entity_poly.entity_id
_entity_poly.type
_entity_poly.pdbx_seq_one_letter_code
_entity_poly.pdbx_strand_id
1 'polypeptide(L)'
;MSRGHVSHRDGHVYDFSPAMEPVYEATDGESLTIETIDSLNGAIQTDDDRLDAIPEEVNAATGPIAVEGARPGDVLAVEIEDVRVTEDRGRVLTAPGFGLLRDDPDIDHPATRITEVDAGSDGRDESDGRDEGDGDEDGGGDDHGGTGGGRIEFEGLDVPIEPVIGTIGVATAEETISTLTPDDHGGNLDTTDMTAGTTAY
;
A
#
# COMPACT_ATOMS: atom_id res chain seq x y z
N MET A 1 0.10 24.32 -2.15
CA MET A 1 0.61 24.26 -0.76
C MET A 1 1.50 23.02 -0.66
N SER A 2 2.48 22.98 0.23
CA SER A 2 3.27 21.75 0.44
C SER A 2 2.38 20.68 1.07
N ARG A 3 2.35 19.47 0.49
CA ARG A 3 1.65 18.31 1.03
C ARG A 3 2.34 17.83 2.31
N GLY A 4 1.58 17.48 3.35
CA GLY A 4 2.12 16.88 4.56
C GLY A 4 2.72 15.49 4.26
N HIS A 5 3.72 15.06 5.01
CA HIS A 5 4.38 13.76 4.82
C HIS A 5 4.45 13.03 6.17
N VAL A 6 3.95 11.79 6.20
CA VAL A 6 4.00 10.91 7.37
C VAL A 6 4.66 9.60 6.96
N SER A 7 5.74 9.22 7.63
CA SER A 7 6.51 8.02 7.34
C SER A 7 6.31 6.97 8.42
N HIS A 8 6.44 5.68 8.05
CA HIS A 8 6.56 4.58 9.01
C HIS A 8 7.66 4.81 10.06
N ARG A 9 8.64 5.67 9.77
CA ARG A 9 9.71 6.09 10.69
C ARG A 9 9.26 7.12 11.72
N ASP A 10 8.23 7.91 11.42
CA ASP A 10 7.60 8.83 12.37
C ASP A 10 6.72 8.04 13.34
N GLY A 11 6.04 7.01 12.83
CA GLY A 11 5.46 5.94 13.61
C GLY A 11 4.58 4.99 12.79
N HIS A 12 4.38 3.81 13.36
CA HIS A 12 3.54 2.76 12.82
C HIS A 12 2.99 1.90 13.97
N VAL A 13 1.95 1.13 13.68
CA VAL A 13 1.33 0.19 14.62
C VAL A 13 1.22 -1.20 14.02
N TYR A 14 1.05 -2.20 14.89
CA TYR A 14 0.73 -3.58 14.54
C TYR A 14 -0.68 -4.00 14.95
N ASP A 15 -1.39 -3.12 15.67
CA ASP A 15 -2.76 -3.32 16.10
C ASP A 15 -3.58 -2.03 15.95
N PHE A 16 -4.84 -2.16 15.55
CA PHE A 16 -5.86 -1.15 15.70
C PHE A 16 -6.44 -1.23 17.11
N SER A 17 -6.36 -0.12 17.86
CA SER A 17 -6.81 -0.08 19.25
C SER A 17 -7.31 1.30 19.66
N PRO A 18 -8.19 1.40 20.69
CA PRO A 18 -8.64 2.69 21.21
C PRO A 18 -7.54 3.52 21.89
N ALA A 19 -6.38 2.91 22.18
CA ALA A 19 -5.26 3.54 22.87
C ALA A 19 -4.18 4.08 21.92
N MET A 20 -4.43 4.04 20.60
CA MET A 20 -3.52 4.55 19.58
C MET A 20 -3.21 6.05 19.80
N GLU A 21 -1.93 6.38 19.97
CA GLU A 21 -1.47 7.77 20.06
C GLU A 21 -1.09 8.27 18.66
N PRO A 22 -1.66 9.38 18.17
CA PRO A 22 -1.40 9.85 16.82
C PRO A 22 0.01 10.39 16.67
N VAL A 23 0.63 10.13 15.51
CA VAL A 23 1.91 10.73 15.11
C VAL A 23 1.73 11.97 14.25
N TYR A 24 0.50 12.18 13.75
CA TYR A 24 0.11 13.34 12.97
C TYR A 24 -1.35 13.70 13.28
N GLU A 25 -1.67 15.00 13.26
CA GLU A 25 -3.04 15.52 13.37
C GLU A 25 -3.35 16.30 12.09
N ALA A 26 -4.31 15.80 11.32
CA ALA A 26 -4.73 16.33 10.03
C ALA A 26 -6.05 17.11 10.17
N THR A 27 -6.19 18.15 9.36
CA THR A 27 -7.46 18.86 9.20
C THR A 27 -8.36 18.15 8.18
N ASP A 28 -9.69 18.31 8.30
CA ASP A 28 -10.63 17.80 7.29
C ASP A 28 -10.34 18.37 5.90
N GLY A 29 -10.22 17.49 4.90
CA GLY A 29 -9.85 17.83 3.52
C GLY A 29 -8.35 18.04 3.27
N GLU A 30 -7.47 17.77 4.23
CA GLU A 30 -6.03 17.85 4.05
C GLU A 30 -5.45 16.66 3.27
N SER A 31 -4.74 16.93 2.17
CA SER A 31 -3.98 15.90 1.46
C SER A 31 -2.64 15.61 2.16
N LEU A 32 -2.33 14.31 2.34
CA LEU A 32 -1.07 13.82 2.90
C LEU A 32 -0.37 12.85 1.93
N THR A 33 0.94 12.73 2.05
CA THR A 33 1.72 11.61 1.52
C THR A 33 2.10 10.70 2.67
N ILE A 34 1.75 9.42 2.57
CA ILE A 34 2.02 8.41 3.59
C ILE A 34 3.07 7.44 3.03
N GLU A 35 4.25 7.37 3.65
CA GLU A 35 5.32 6.44 3.29
C GLU A 35 5.22 5.19 4.17
N THR A 36 4.98 4.03 3.56
CA THR A 36 4.86 2.74 4.23
C THR A 36 6.15 1.93 4.14
N ILE A 37 6.26 0.90 4.98
CA ILE A 37 7.24 -0.19 4.84
C ILE A 37 6.51 -1.43 4.32
N ASP A 38 7.22 -2.36 3.68
CA ASP A 38 6.64 -3.64 3.27
C ASP A 38 6.09 -4.43 4.47
N SER A 39 5.14 -5.33 4.21
CA SER A 39 4.45 -6.09 5.25
C SER A 39 5.35 -7.02 6.06
N LEU A 40 6.61 -7.23 5.64
CA LEU A 40 7.60 -8.06 6.33
C LEU A 40 8.63 -7.21 7.08
N ASN A 41 8.38 -5.91 7.25
CA ASN A 41 9.27 -4.97 7.93
C ASN A 41 10.68 -4.92 7.32
N GLY A 42 10.79 -5.14 6.01
CA GLY A 42 12.09 -5.16 5.33
C GLY A 42 12.97 -6.35 5.70
N ALA A 43 12.44 -7.37 6.38
CA ALA A 43 13.24 -8.53 6.81
C ALA A 43 13.73 -9.39 5.63
N ILE A 44 13.00 -9.40 4.51
CA ILE A 44 13.26 -10.25 3.34
C ILE A 44 13.70 -9.37 2.17
N GLN A 45 14.98 -9.51 1.78
CA GLN A 45 15.65 -8.67 0.80
C GLN A 45 16.27 -9.46 -0.37
N THR A 46 16.48 -10.77 -0.20
CA THR A 46 17.09 -11.70 -1.15
C THR A 46 16.35 -13.04 -1.13
N ASP A 47 16.50 -13.85 -2.19
CA ASP A 47 15.93 -15.21 -2.29
C ASP A 47 16.46 -16.16 -1.20
N ASP A 48 17.64 -15.87 -0.63
CA ASP A 48 18.28 -16.67 0.42
C ASP A 48 17.79 -16.30 1.84
N ASP A 49 17.04 -15.21 1.99
CA ASP A 49 16.53 -14.78 3.29
C ASP A 49 15.45 -15.74 3.80
N ARG A 50 15.62 -16.16 5.06
CA ARG A 50 14.80 -17.20 5.68
C ARG A 50 13.55 -16.59 6.28
N LEU A 51 12.43 -17.32 6.20
CA LEU A 51 11.20 -16.92 6.91
C LEU A 51 11.40 -16.79 8.42
N ASP A 52 12.32 -17.56 9.00
CA ASP A 52 12.66 -17.47 10.44
C ASP A 52 13.29 -16.11 10.83
N ALA A 53 13.70 -15.30 9.84
CA ALA A 53 14.21 -13.95 10.05
C ALA A 53 13.10 -12.89 10.08
N ILE A 54 11.86 -13.26 9.72
CA ILE A 54 10.71 -12.37 9.78
C ILE A 54 10.38 -12.13 11.27
N PRO A 55 10.22 -10.87 11.70
CA PRO A 55 9.84 -10.55 13.07
C PRO A 55 8.46 -11.12 13.44
N GLU A 56 8.19 -11.26 14.74
CA GLU A 56 6.86 -11.68 15.21
C GLU A 56 5.78 -10.65 14.84
N GLU A 57 6.14 -9.37 14.90
CA GLU A 57 5.31 -8.24 14.47
C GLU A 57 5.58 -7.95 13.00
N VAL A 58 4.54 -8.08 12.18
CA VAL A 58 4.53 -7.85 10.72
C VAL A 58 3.30 -7.03 10.37
N ASN A 59 3.26 -6.53 9.13
CA ASN A 59 2.16 -5.74 8.61
C ASN A 59 2.01 -4.36 9.28
N ALA A 60 3.13 -3.65 9.44
CA ALA A 60 3.17 -2.32 10.02
C ALA A 60 2.27 -1.33 9.25
N ALA A 61 1.29 -0.73 9.94
CA ALA A 61 0.45 0.32 9.40
C ALA A 61 1.00 1.70 9.82
N THR A 62 1.38 2.54 8.86
CA THR A 62 1.92 3.89 9.12
C THR A 62 0.85 4.80 9.70
N GLY A 63 1.20 5.55 10.74
CA GLY A 63 0.25 6.33 11.53
C GLY A 63 0.43 6.04 13.02
N PRO A 64 -0.60 6.25 13.85
CA PRO A 64 -1.96 6.71 13.53
C PRO A 64 -2.01 8.18 13.11
N ILE A 65 -3.00 8.53 12.28
CA ILE A 65 -3.29 9.93 11.90
C ILE A 65 -4.62 10.30 12.53
N ALA A 66 -4.61 11.29 13.44
CA ALA A 66 -5.84 11.86 13.98
C ALA A 66 -6.44 12.85 12.98
N VAL A 67 -7.76 12.86 12.84
CA VAL A 67 -8.47 13.84 12.01
C VAL A 67 -9.22 14.80 12.92
N GLU A 68 -8.88 16.08 12.84
CA GLU A 68 -9.47 17.12 13.68
C GLU A 68 -10.99 17.13 13.57
N GLY A 69 -11.66 17.01 14.71
CA GLY A 69 -13.11 17.09 14.80
C GLY A 69 -13.87 15.79 14.50
N ALA A 70 -13.21 14.74 14.00
CA ALA A 70 -13.82 13.42 13.82
C ALA A 70 -14.20 12.78 15.16
N ARG A 71 -15.37 12.15 15.23
CA ARG A 71 -15.94 11.56 16.45
C ARG A 71 -16.52 10.17 16.20
N PRO A 72 -16.66 9.33 17.25
CA PRO A 72 -17.39 8.08 17.13
C PRO A 72 -18.80 8.29 16.55
N GLY A 73 -19.11 7.54 15.48
CA GLY A 73 -20.36 7.63 14.74
C GLY A 73 -20.29 8.44 13.44
N ASP A 74 -19.19 9.17 13.21
CA ASP A 74 -18.88 9.77 11.92
C ASP A 74 -18.34 8.69 10.95
N VAL A 75 -18.32 9.02 9.65
CA VAL A 75 -17.67 8.23 8.60
C VAL A 75 -16.50 9.03 8.08
N LEU A 76 -15.32 8.40 7.98
CA LEU A 76 -14.13 9.01 7.41
C LEU A 76 -14.06 8.64 5.93
N ALA A 77 -14.11 9.63 5.05
CA ALA A 77 -13.86 9.43 3.63
C ALA A 77 -12.37 9.65 3.34
N VAL A 78 -11.68 8.63 2.84
CA VAL A 78 -10.27 8.72 2.44
C VAL A 78 -10.18 8.58 0.92
N GLU A 79 -9.87 9.68 0.24
CA GLU A 79 -9.60 9.68 -1.20
C GLU A 79 -8.14 9.26 -1.45
N ILE A 80 -7.97 8.15 -2.17
CA ILE A 80 -6.66 7.64 -2.59
C ILE A 80 -6.33 8.32 -3.91
N GLU A 81 -5.59 9.42 -3.85
CA GLU A 81 -5.25 10.18 -5.06
C GLU A 81 -4.23 9.44 -5.96
N ASP A 82 -3.26 8.76 -5.36
CA ASP A 82 -2.18 8.07 -6.07
C ASP A 82 -1.51 7.02 -5.15
N VAL A 83 -0.99 5.93 -5.72
CA VAL A 83 -0.25 4.88 -5.00
C VAL A 83 1.00 4.53 -5.79
N ARG A 84 2.16 4.62 -5.14
CA ARG A 84 3.47 4.40 -5.79
C ARG A 84 4.28 3.35 -5.07
N VAL A 85 4.80 2.38 -5.81
CA VAL A 85 5.83 1.49 -5.32
C VAL A 85 7.14 2.26 -5.25
N THR A 86 7.76 2.31 -4.08
CA THR A 86 8.98 3.09 -3.82
C THR A 86 10.26 2.26 -3.88
N GLU A 87 10.13 0.93 -3.91
CA GLU A 87 11.25 0.00 -3.95
C GLU A 87 11.45 -0.58 -5.35
N ASP A 88 12.71 -0.89 -5.67
CA ASP A 88 13.11 -1.55 -6.91
C ASP A 88 12.84 -3.08 -6.89
N ARG A 89 12.11 -3.56 -5.89
CA ARG A 89 11.86 -4.98 -5.67
C ARG A 89 10.53 -5.29 -4.99
N GLY A 90 9.85 -6.32 -5.48
CA GLY A 90 8.74 -7.00 -4.81
C GLY A 90 9.19 -8.31 -4.17
N ARG A 91 8.40 -8.83 -3.22
CA ARG A 91 8.66 -10.11 -2.55
C ARG A 91 7.45 -11.03 -2.68
N VAL A 92 7.68 -12.27 -3.06
CA VAL A 92 6.68 -13.33 -3.09
C VAL A 92 7.15 -14.45 -2.18
N LEU A 93 6.28 -14.89 -1.27
CA LEU A 93 6.61 -15.91 -0.29
C LEU A 93 5.54 -17.00 -0.30
N THR A 94 6.00 -18.24 -0.20
CA THR A 94 5.16 -19.42 0.02
C THR A 94 5.73 -20.24 1.15
N ALA A 95 4.86 -20.88 1.93
CA ALA A 95 5.26 -21.72 3.03
C ALA A 95 4.25 -22.86 3.25
N PRO A 96 4.71 -24.05 3.65
CA PRO A 96 3.82 -25.13 4.06
C PRO A 96 2.90 -24.66 5.20
N GLY A 97 1.62 -25.00 5.14
CA GLY A 97 0.66 -24.60 6.17
C GLY A 97 0.12 -23.16 6.05
N PHE A 98 0.57 -22.37 5.07
CA PHE A 98 0.13 -20.99 4.85
C PHE A 98 -0.62 -20.80 3.51
N GLY A 99 -1.59 -19.88 3.50
CA GLY A 99 -2.36 -19.55 2.30
C GLY A 99 -3.35 -20.64 1.85
N LEU A 100 -3.90 -20.47 0.65
CA LEU A 100 -4.90 -21.40 0.09
C LEU A 100 -4.30 -22.75 -0.33
N LEU A 101 -3.00 -22.79 -0.62
CA LEU A 101 -2.26 -24.00 -1.01
C LEU A 101 -1.59 -24.69 0.17
N ARG A 102 -1.97 -24.34 1.41
CA ARG A 102 -1.35 -24.85 2.64
C ARG A 102 -1.29 -26.38 2.78
N ASP A 103 -2.22 -27.09 2.12
CA ASP A 103 -2.36 -28.56 2.16
C ASP A 103 -1.79 -29.22 0.90
N ASP A 104 -1.15 -28.45 0.01
CA ASP A 104 -0.52 -28.96 -1.22
C ASP A 104 0.79 -29.71 -0.88
N PRO A 105 0.89 -31.02 -1.19
CA PRO A 105 2.08 -31.81 -0.87
C PRO A 105 3.32 -31.39 -1.65
N ASP A 106 3.19 -30.62 -2.74
CA ASP A 106 4.32 -30.11 -3.51
C ASP A 106 4.95 -28.86 -2.86
N ILE A 107 4.31 -28.27 -1.84
CA ILE A 107 4.85 -27.18 -1.01
C ILE A 107 5.34 -27.79 0.32
N ASP A 108 6.53 -28.40 0.30
CA ASP A 108 7.11 -29.09 1.46
C ASP A 108 8.19 -28.28 2.20
N HIS A 109 8.58 -27.12 1.66
CA HIS A 109 9.49 -26.16 2.30
C HIS A 109 9.12 -24.72 1.93
N PRO A 110 9.46 -23.73 2.78
CA PRO A 110 9.24 -22.33 2.44
C PRO A 110 10.14 -21.88 1.28
N ALA A 111 9.62 -20.98 0.46
CA ALA A 111 10.36 -20.36 -0.62
C ALA A 111 10.07 -18.85 -0.67
N THR A 112 11.12 -18.09 -0.95
CA THR A 112 11.10 -16.65 -1.17
C THR A 112 11.54 -16.40 -2.59
N ARG A 113 10.86 -15.47 -3.27
CA ARG A 113 11.31 -14.94 -4.55
C ARG A 113 11.27 -13.42 -4.52
N ILE A 114 12.41 -12.80 -4.78
CA ILE A 114 12.52 -11.38 -5.06
C ILE A 114 12.24 -11.16 -6.54
N THR A 115 11.44 -10.13 -6.82
CA THR A 115 11.05 -9.72 -8.17
C THR A 115 11.59 -8.33 -8.41
N GLU A 116 12.39 -8.12 -9.45
CA GLU A 116 12.87 -6.78 -9.80
C GLU A 116 11.70 -5.95 -10.33
N VAL A 117 11.57 -4.73 -9.82
CA VAL A 117 10.56 -3.76 -10.26
C VAL A 117 11.21 -2.84 -11.28
N ASP A 118 10.78 -2.95 -12.54
CA ASP A 118 11.08 -1.96 -13.56
C ASP A 118 10.01 -0.86 -13.45
N ALA A 119 10.36 0.21 -12.75
CA ALA A 119 9.59 1.45 -12.77
C ALA A 119 9.77 2.06 -14.18
N GLY A 120 8.91 1.63 -15.12
CA GLY A 120 8.96 2.09 -16.51
C GLY A 120 9.16 3.60 -16.54
N SER A 121 10.21 4.04 -17.23
CA SER A 121 10.72 5.42 -17.17
C SER A 121 9.56 6.43 -17.15
N ASP A 122 9.39 7.13 -16.03
CA ASP A 122 8.52 8.29 -15.96
C ASP A 122 9.01 9.30 -17.00
N GLY A 123 8.35 9.33 -18.15
CA GLY A 123 8.64 10.23 -19.27
C GLY A 123 8.29 11.69 -18.98
N ARG A 124 8.57 12.18 -17.76
CA ARG A 124 8.58 13.61 -17.44
C ARG A 124 10.02 14.09 -17.45
N ASP A 125 10.58 14.10 -18.66
CA ASP A 125 11.77 14.89 -18.97
C ASP A 125 11.37 16.36 -18.85
N GLU A 126 11.66 16.98 -17.69
CA GLU A 126 11.60 18.44 -17.53
C GLU A 126 12.75 19.05 -18.35
N SER A 127 12.61 19.09 -19.67
CA SER A 127 13.41 19.98 -20.50
C SER A 127 12.64 20.49 -21.74
N ASP A 128 12.28 21.78 -21.66
CA ASP A 128 12.18 22.78 -22.73
C ASP A 128 11.29 22.52 -23.97
N GLY A 129 10.12 23.20 -23.97
CA GLY A 129 9.91 24.30 -24.94
C GLY A 129 8.89 24.10 -26.08
N ARG A 130 7.78 24.87 -25.99
CA ARG A 130 6.96 25.49 -27.07
C ARG A 130 6.38 24.58 -28.18
N ASP A 131 5.06 24.57 -28.35
CA ASP A 131 4.36 25.25 -29.46
C ASP A 131 2.83 25.18 -29.28
N GLU A 132 2.11 26.16 -29.83
CA GLU A 132 0.65 26.31 -29.83
C GLU A 132 -0.03 25.37 -30.85
N GLY A 133 -1.27 24.94 -30.58
CA GLY A 133 -2.12 24.27 -31.58
C GLY A 133 -3.51 23.89 -31.08
N ASP A 134 -4.51 24.65 -31.52
CA ASP A 134 -5.96 24.36 -31.39
C ASP A 134 -6.36 23.03 -32.09
N GLY A 135 -7.30 22.29 -31.49
CA GLY A 135 -8.00 21.18 -32.13
C GLY A 135 -9.03 20.51 -31.22
N ASP A 136 -10.31 20.75 -31.50
CA ASP A 136 -11.47 20.01 -30.97
C ASP A 136 -11.47 18.56 -31.47
N GLU A 137 -11.52 17.54 -30.59
CA GLU A 137 -12.11 16.23 -30.91
C GLU A 137 -12.79 15.60 -29.68
N ASP A 138 -14.10 15.35 -29.81
CA ASP A 138 -14.91 14.49 -28.95
C ASP A 138 -14.42 13.04 -29.01
N GLY A 139 -14.12 12.44 -27.86
CA GLY A 139 -13.79 11.02 -27.74
C GLY A 139 -13.99 10.52 -26.32
N GLY A 140 -15.14 9.88 -26.07
CA GLY A 140 -15.38 9.13 -24.84
C GLY A 140 -14.50 7.89 -24.80
N GLY A 141 -13.52 7.90 -23.91
CA GLY A 141 -12.74 6.74 -23.50
C GLY A 141 -12.70 6.72 -21.98
N ASP A 142 -13.06 5.58 -21.41
CA ASP A 142 -13.01 5.33 -19.97
C ASP A 142 -11.53 5.20 -19.55
N ASP A 143 -10.85 6.34 -19.44
CA ASP A 143 -9.47 6.45 -18.95
C ASP A 143 -9.46 6.15 -17.44
N HIS A 144 -9.18 4.91 -17.08
CA HIS A 144 -8.67 4.58 -15.74
C HIS A 144 -7.24 5.11 -15.66
N GLY A 145 -7.12 6.39 -15.31
CA GLY A 145 -5.86 7.11 -15.18
C GLY A 145 -5.01 6.61 -14.01
N GLY A 146 -4.38 5.44 -14.17
CA GLY A 146 -3.28 4.99 -13.33
C GLY A 146 -1.96 5.53 -13.85
N THR A 147 -1.36 6.50 -13.18
CA THR A 147 -0.02 6.99 -13.50
C THR A 147 1.05 6.02 -13.01
N GLY A 148 1.88 5.49 -13.92
CA GLY A 148 3.14 4.82 -13.59
C GLY A 148 3.08 3.28 -13.54
N GLY A 149 2.65 2.64 -14.63
CA GLY A 149 2.61 1.17 -14.74
C GLY A 149 3.99 0.54 -14.86
N GLY A 150 4.67 0.33 -13.72
CA GLY A 150 5.87 -0.50 -13.65
C GLY A 150 5.57 -1.96 -13.99
N ARG A 151 6.61 -2.78 -14.14
CA ARG A 151 6.48 -4.22 -14.40
C ARG A 151 7.40 -5.01 -13.49
N ILE A 152 7.01 -6.24 -13.17
CA ILE A 152 7.89 -7.21 -12.52
C ILE A 152 8.17 -8.39 -13.45
N GLU A 153 9.39 -8.92 -13.36
CA GLU A 153 9.74 -10.21 -13.93
C GLU A 153 9.58 -11.29 -12.84
N PHE A 154 8.84 -12.35 -13.14
CA PHE A 154 8.63 -13.48 -12.25
C PHE A 154 8.68 -14.79 -13.04
N GLU A 155 9.76 -15.57 -12.90
CA GLU A 155 9.90 -16.90 -13.50
C GLU A 155 9.69 -16.92 -15.03
N GLY A 156 10.23 -15.91 -15.73
CA GLY A 156 10.09 -15.70 -17.17
C GLY A 156 8.78 -15.01 -17.59
N LEU A 157 7.93 -14.64 -16.63
CA LEU A 157 6.68 -13.93 -16.84
C LEU A 157 6.88 -12.44 -16.58
N ASP A 158 6.32 -11.63 -17.47
CA ASP A 158 6.35 -10.18 -17.38
C ASP A 158 4.95 -9.70 -16.94
N VAL A 159 4.87 -9.19 -15.71
CA VAL A 159 3.62 -8.92 -15.00
C VAL A 159 3.48 -7.40 -14.77
N PRO A 160 2.35 -6.77 -15.16
CA PRO A 160 2.13 -5.35 -14.87
C PRO A 160 1.99 -5.12 -13.36
N ILE A 161 2.50 -3.99 -12.88
CA ILE A 161 2.29 -3.52 -11.52
C ILE A 161 1.02 -2.69 -11.49
N GLU A 162 0.08 -3.11 -10.63
CA GLU A 162 -1.15 -2.41 -10.30
C GLU A 162 -1.11 -2.14 -8.78
N PRO A 163 -0.57 -0.99 -8.33
CA PRO A 163 -0.35 -0.73 -6.92
C PRO A 163 -1.67 -0.66 -6.13
N VAL A 164 -1.71 -1.33 -4.98
CA VAL A 164 -2.86 -1.34 -4.07
C VAL A 164 -2.40 -1.21 -2.61
N ILE A 165 -3.29 -0.78 -1.75
CA ILE A 165 -3.10 -0.71 -0.29
C ILE A 165 -3.78 -1.93 0.34
N GLY A 166 -2.98 -2.88 0.86
CA GLY A 166 -3.52 -4.09 1.50
C GLY A 166 -4.15 -3.83 2.87
N THR A 167 -3.50 -3.00 3.70
CA THR A 167 -3.94 -2.65 5.06
C THR A 167 -4.23 -1.16 5.20
N ILE A 168 -5.49 -0.82 5.49
CA ILE A 168 -5.96 0.54 5.78
C ILE A 168 -7.15 0.45 6.73
N GLY A 169 -7.21 1.31 7.75
CA GLY A 169 -8.31 1.28 8.71
C GLY A 169 -8.24 2.39 9.75
N VAL A 170 -9.27 2.42 10.60
CA VAL A 170 -9.40 3.33 11.73
C VAL A 170 -9.22 2.60 13.05
N ALA A 171 -8.88 3.34 14.11
CA ALA A 171 -8.84 2.79 15.46
C ALA A 171 -10.20 2.21 15.85
N THR A 172 -10.18 1.04 16.48
CA THR A 172 -11.34 0.38 17.06
C THR A 172 -11.80 1.08 18.34
N ALA A 173 -13.10 0.98 18.65
CA ALA A 173 -13.66 1.68 19.80
C ALA A 173 -13.35 1.02 21.16
N GLU A 174 -13.23 -0.30 21.20
CA GLU A 174 -13.13 -1.07 22.46
C GLU A 174 -12.05 -2.15 22.40
N GLU A 175 -12.04 -2.95 21.34
CA GLU A 175 -11.15 -4.11 21.22
C GLU A 175 -9.80 -3.73 20.61
N THR A 176 -8.79 -4.55 20.81
CA THR A 176 -7.52 -4.44 20.09
C THR A 176 -7.50 -5.52 19.02
N ILE A 177 -7.36 -5.13 17.76
CA ILE A 177 -7.39 -6.03 16.62
C ILE A 177 -6.08 -5.91 15.86
N SER A 178 -5.42 -7.03 15.60
CA SER A 178 -4.18 -7.05 14.83
C SER A 178 -4.39 -6.47 13.44
N THR A 179 -3.40 -5.72 12.95
CA THR A 179 -3.35 -5.22 11.57
C THR A 179 -3.52 -6.31 10.52
N LEU A 180 -3.20 -7.57 10.83
CA LEU A 180 -3.39 -8.73 9.94
C LEU A 180 -4.86 -9.15 9.77
N THR A 181 -5.79 -8.62 10.57
CA THR A 181 -7.18 -9.05 10.60
C THR A 181 -8.08 -7.96 10.00
N PRO A 182 -8.79 -8.24 8.90
CA PRO A 182 -9.84 -7.34 8.41
C PRO A 182 -11.08 -7.43 9.29
N ASP A 183 -11.74 -6.30 9.51
CA ASP A 183 -13.04 -6.20 10.19
C ASP A 183 -13.76 -4.89 9.79
N ASP A 184 -14.84 -4.52 10.48
CA ASP A 184 -15.64 -3.31 10.24
C ASP A 184 -14.82 -1.99 10.30
N HIS A 185 -13.65 -2.00 10.93
CA HIS A 185 -12.75 -0.84 11.02
C HIS A 185 -11.78 -0.72 9.83
N GLY A 186 -11.86 -1.63 8.85
CA GLY A 186 -10.85 -1.82 7.81
C GLY A 186 -9.87 -2.93 8.19
N GLY A 187 -8.58 -2.60 8.27
CA GLY A 187 -7.52 -3.57 8.57
C GLY A 187 -6.94 -4.18 7.30
N ASN A 188 -6.47 -5.44 7.37
CA ASN A 188 -5.89 -6.14 6.22
C ASN A 188 -6.95 -6.66 5.25
N LEU A 189 -7.52 -5.75 4.47
CA LEU A 189 -8.60 -6.04 3.54
C LEU A 189 -8.12 -6.81 2.30
N ASP A 190 -6.89 -6.58 1.85
CA ASP A 190 -6.28 -7.19 0.66
C ASP A 190 -7.22 -7.17 -0.57
N THR A 191 -8.00 -6.11 -0.73
CA THR A 191 -8.84 -5.89 -1.91
C THR A 191 -8.07 -5.11 -2.99
N THR A 192 -8.30 -5.48 -4.25
CA THR A 192 -7.72 -4.79 -5.40
C THR A 192 -8.31 -3.40 -5.63
N ASP A 193 -9.44 -3.09 -4.99
CA ASP A 193 -10.13 -1.80 -5.18
C ASP A 193 -9.47 -0.64 -4.42
N MET A 194 -8.60 -0.91 -3.44
CA MET A 194 -7.88 0.11 -2.66
C MET A 194 -6.68 0.67 -3.45
N THR A 195 -6.96 1.39 -4.53
CA THR A 195 -5.99 1.95 -5.47
C THR A 195 -6.30 3.41 -5.81
N ALA A 196 -5.46 4.03 -6.65
CA ALA A 196 -5.62 5.42 -7.10
C ALA A 196 -6.99 5.67 -7.73
N GLY A 197 -7.64 6.78 -7.35
CA GLY A 197 -8.97 7.16 -7.78
C GLY A 197 -10.12 6.59 -6.93
N THR A 198 -9.83 5.71 -5.96
CA THR A 198 -10.85 5.17 -5.06
C THR A 198 -11.05 6.06 -3.82
N THR A 199 -12.28 6.13 -3.33
CA THR A 199 -12.59 6.65 -1.99
C THR A 199 -12.99 5.50 -1.06
N ALA A 200 -12.24 5.32 0.03
CA ALA A 200 -12.58 4.40 1.11
C ALA A 200 -13.47 5.11 2.15
N TYR A 201 -14.42 4.38 2.72
CA TYR A 201 -15.37 4.85 3.75
C TYR A 201 -15.43 3.86 4.91
#